data_AF-D9QKF2-F1
#
_entry.id   AF-D9QKF2-F1
#
_cell.length_a   1.000
_cell.length_b   1.000
_cell.length_c   1.000
_cell.angle_alpha   90.00
_cell.angle_beta   90.00
_cell.angle_gamma   90.00
#
_symmetry.space_group_name_H-M   'P 1'
#
loop_
_entity.id
_entity.type
_entity.pdbx_description
1 polymer ?
#
loop_
_entity_poly.entity_id
_entity_poly.type
_entity_poly.pdbx_seq_one_letter_code
_entity_poly.pdbx_strand_id
1 'polypeptide(L)'
;MIRPLTRLFVDHPREVGESYLHHAGVAARTGLRLARLSVAAFIHAVVPGLHKKTVSTAIKSMADDLGYRAEVAREARMAEAGAFDPGL
;
A
#
# COMPACT_ATOMS: atom_id res chain seq x y z
N MET A 1 -2.94 30.30 -12.47
CA MET A 1 -4.07 29.34 -12.40
C MET A 1 -3.53 27.95 -12.17
N ILE A 2 -3.54 27.47 -10.93
CA ILE A 2 -3.14 26.10 -10.60
C ILE A 2 -4.27 25.17 -11.03
N ARG A 3 -4.01 24.29 -11.99
CA ARG A 3 -5.02 23.30 -12.46
C ARG A 3 -5.09 22.19 -11.39
N PRO A 4 -6.29 21.82 -10.91
CA PRO A 4 -6.46 20.83 -9.84
C PRO A 4 -5.78 19.47 -10.15
N LEU A 5 -5.69 19.13 -11.45
CA LEU A 5 -4.96 17.95 -11.94
C LEU A 5 -3.45 18.01 -11.62
N THR A 6 -2.79 19.16 -11.79
CA THR A 6 -1.37 19.32 -11.45
C THR A 6 -1.14 19.08 -9.95
N ARG A 7 -2.03 19.59 -9.10
CA ARG A 7 -1.91 19.40 -7.65
C ARG A 7 -2.06 17.93 -7.23
N LEU A 8 -3.05 17.24 -7.78
CA LEU A 8 -3.35 15.84 -7.42
C LEU A 8 -2.37 14.83 -8.00
N PHE A 9 -1.87 15.07 -9.22
CA PHE A 9 -1.08 14.08 -9.95
C PHE A 9 0.41 14.43 -10.05
N VAL A 10 0.81 15.66 -9.78
CA VAL A 10 2.21 16.12 -9.88
C VAL A 10 2.74 16.60 -8.52
N ASP A 11 1.99 17.43 -7.81
CA ASP A 11 2.46 17.98 -6.53
C ASP A 11 2.37 16.95 -5.39
N HIS A 12 1.26 16.19 -5.30
CA HIS A 12 1.09 15.18 -4.26
C HIS A 12 2.16 14.06 -4.24
N PRO A 13 2.56 13.45 -5.37
CA PRO A 13 3.68 12.50 -5.36
C PRO A 13 5.02 13.14 -4.97
N ARG A 14 5.24 14.40 -5.35
CA ARG A 14 6.45 15.16 -5.01
C ARG A 14 6.53 15.49 -3.52
N GLU A 15 5.38 15.75 -2.86
CA GLU A 15 5.30 15.97 -1.41
C GLU A 15 5.75 14.74 -0.60
N VAL A 16 5.64 13.53 -1.16
CA VAL A 16 6.10 12.28 -0.54
C VAL A 16 7.44 11.77 -1.10
N GLY A 17 8.11 12.58 -1.94
CA GLY A 17 9.42 12.25 -2.51
C GLY A 17 9.42 11.12 -3.55
N GLU A 18 8.25 10.68 -4.03
CA GLU A 18 8.12 9.60 -5.00
C GLU A 18 7.82 10.13 -6.41
N SER A 19 8.37 9.48 -7.45
CA SER A 19 7.89 9.73 -8.81
C SER A 19 6.44 9.26 -8.95
N TYR A 20 5.62 10.00 -9.69
CA TYR A 20 4.20 9.67 -9.90
C TYR A 20 4.00 8.22 -10.38
N LEU A 21 4.85 7.75 -11.32
CA LEU A 21 4.76 6.39 -11.86
C LEU A 21 5.09 5.33 -10.81
N HIS A 22 6.05 5.59 -9.92
CA HIS A 22 6.35 4.68 -8.81
C HIS A 22 5.17 4.58 -7.84
N HIS A 23 4.65 5.73 -7.40
CA HIS A 23 3.52 5.81 -6.49
C HIS A 23 2.27 5.14 -7.07
N ALA A 24 1.92 5.49 -8.31
CA ALA A 24 0.77 4.93 -9.01
C ALA A 24 0.92 3.42 -9.27
N GLY A 25 2.11 2.95 -9.63
CA GLY A 25 2.38 1.52 -9.85
C GLY A 25 2.21 0.68 -8.59
N VAL A 26 2.71 1.18 -7.46
CA VAL A 26 2.53 0.55 -6.14
C VAL A 26 1.05 0.50 -5.77
N ALA A 27 0.34 1.64 -5.85
CA ALA A 27 -1.07 1.72 -5.52
C ALA A 27 -1.92 0.81 -6.40
N ALA A 28 -1.68 0.81 -7.71
CA ALA A 28 -2.37 -0.04 -8.67
C ALA A 28 -2.15 -1.53 -8.38
N ARG A 29 -0.91 -1.96 -8.06
CA ARG A 29 -0.61 -3.35 -7.72
C ARG A 29 -1.36 -3.80 -6.47
N THR A 30 -1.39 -2.97 -5.43
CA THR A 30 -2.15 -3.25 -4.20
C THR A 30 -3.64 -3.33 -4.47
N GLY A 31 -4.20 -2.38 -5.24
CA GLY A 31 -5.61 -2.39 -5.62
C GLY A 31 -6.01 -3.62 -6.43
N LEU A 32 -5.20 -4.02 -7.41
CA LEU A 32 -5.43 -5.23 -8.22
C LEU A 32 -5.39 -6.51 -7.37
N ARG A 33 -4.50 -6.59 -6.36
CA ARG A 33 -4.50 -7.70 -5.41
C ARG A 33 -5.81 -7.76 -4.62
N LEU A 34 -6.24 -6.64 -4.04
CA LEU A 34 -7.51 -6.57 -3.29
C LEU A 34 -8.72 -6.94 -4.16
N ALA A 35 -8.78 -6.44 -5.39
CA ALA A 35 -9.86 -6.77 -6.33
C ALA A 35 -9.93 -8.28 -6.61
N ARG A 36 -8.78 -8.94 -6.83
CA ARG A 36 -8.72 -10.40 -7.02
C ARG A 36 -9.16 -11.16 -5.76
N LEU A 37 -8.77 -10.69 -4.58
CA LEU A 37 -9.20 -11.31 -3.32
C LEU A 37 -10.69 -11.14 -3.07
N SER A 38 -11.28 -10.01 -3.47
CA SER A 38 -12.73 -9.79 -3.42
C SER A 38 -13.47 -10.80 -4.30
N VAL A 39 -13.02 -11.03 -5.54
CA VAL A 39 -13.58 -12.06 -6.42
C VAL A 39 -13.45 -13.45 -5.78
N ALA A 40 -12.28 -13.79 -5.23
CA ALA A 40 -12.06 -15.07 -4.55
C ALA A 40 -12.99 -15.25 -3.33
N ALA A 41 -13.25 -14.18 -2.57
CA ALA A 41 -14.19 -14.19 -1.44
C ALA A 41 -15.62 -14.48 -1.90
N PHE A 42 -16.07 -13.86 -3.00
CA PHE A 42 -17.40 -14.14 -3.57
C PHE A 42 -17.52 -15.56 -4.09
N ILE A 43 -16.48 -16.09 -4.78
CA ILE A 43 -16.46 -17.50 -5.19
C ILE A 43 -16.56 -18.42 -3.98
N HIS A 44 -15.84 -18.13 -2.88
CA HIS A 44 -15.94 -18.90 -1.64
C HIS A 44 -17.34 -18.83 -1.02
N ALA A 45 -17.99 -17.66 -1.05
CA ALA A 45 -19.35 -17.50 -0.53
C ALA A 45 -20.38 -18.35 -1.30
N VAL A 46 -20.22 -18.47 -2.62
CA VAL A 46 -21.08 -19.32 -3.46
C VAL A 46 -20.70 -20.79 -3.33
N VAL A 47 -19.40 -21.10 -3.28
CA VAL A 47 -18.86 -22.46 -3.21
C VAL A 47 -17.86 -22.55 -2.05
N PRO A 48 -18.32 -22.88 -0.82
CA PRO A 48 -17.47 -22.89 0.38
C PRO A 48 -16.22 -23.77 0.30
N GLY A 49 -16.21 -24.76 -0.60
CA GLY A 49 -15.06 -25.63 -0.85
C GLY A 49 -13.87 -24.93 -1.53
N LEU A 50 -14.09 -23.82 -2.24
CA LEU A 50 -13.06 -23.09 -3.00
C LEU A 50 -12.50 -21.91 -2.19
N HIS A 51 -11.25 -21.53 -2.41
CA HIS A 51 -10.61 -20.35 -1.78
C HIS A 51 -10.62 -20.26 -0.24
N LYS A 52 -10.79 -21.39 0.47
CA LYS A 52 -10.92 -21.49 1.95
C LYS A 52 -9.92 -20.66 2.79
N LYS A 53 -8.69 -20.47 2.30
CA LYS A 53 -7.64 -19.69 2.98
C LYS A 53 -7.01 -18.61 2.09
N THR A 54 -7.43 -18.49 0.84
CA THR A 54 -6.78 -17.60 -0.14
C THR A 54 -6.83 -16.15 0.32
N VAL A 55 -8.00 -15.69 0.75
CA VAL A 55 -8.21 -14.29 1.18
C VAL A 55 -7.45 -13.99 2.46
N SER A 56 -7.60 -14.83 3.49
CA SER A 56 -6.98 -14.58 4.80
C SER A 56 -5.46 -14.65 4.76
N THR A 57 -4.88 -15.63 4.05
CA THR A 57 -3.42 -15.71 3.89
C THR A 57 -2.87 -14.50 3.12
N ALA A 58 -3.55 -14.09 2.04
CA ALA A 58 -3.10 -12.96 1.25
C ALA A 58 -3.23 -11.62 2.00
N ILE A 59 -4.32 -11.39 2.73
CA ILE A 59 -4.51 -10.19 3.55
C ILE A 59 -3.39 -10.07 4.61
N LYS A 60 -3.06 -11.18 5.30
CA LYS A 60 -1.97 -11.18 6.30
C LYS A 60 -0.63 -10.79 5.68
N SER A 61 -0.25 -11.46 4.58
CA SER A 61 0.98 -11.12 3.85
C SER A 61 0.98 -9.67 3.36
N MET A 62 -0.15 -9.14 2.90
CA MET A 62 -0.25 -7.74 2.49
C MET A 62 -0.14 -6.77 3.67
N ALA A 63 -0.68 -7.13 4.83
CA ALA A 63 -0.56 -6.32 6.04
C ALA A 63 0.90 -6.28 6.52
N ASP A 64 1.60 -7.41 6.48
CA ASP A 64 3.02 -7.50 6.82
C ASP A 64 3.87 -6.64 5.86
N ASP A 65 3.64 -6.77 4.54
CA ASP A 65 4.30 -5.95 3.50
C ASP A 65 4.09 -4.45 3.75
N LEU A 66 2.86 -4.03 4.07
CA LEU A 66 2.51 -2.63 4.32
C LEU A 66 3.10 -2.12 5.64
N GLY A 67 3.10 -2.96 6.68
CA GLY A 67 3.69 -2.65 7.99
C GLY A 67 5.19 -2.40 7.88
N TYR A 68 5.92 -3.30 7.21
CA TYR A 68 7.35 -3.15 6.96
C TYR A 68 7.67 -1.83 6.22
N ARG A 69 6.87 -1.50 5.19
CA ARG A 69 7.07 -0.24 4.45
C ARG A 69 6.77 1.00 5.29
N ALA A 70 5.78 0.93 6.17
CA ALA A 70 5.48 2.01 7.09
C ALA A 70 6.60 2.22 8.12
N GLU A 71 7.20 1.15 8.61
CA GLU A 71 8.37 1.19 9.50
C GLU A 71 9.58 1.81 8.82
N VAL A 72 9.97 1.35 7.62
CA VAL A 72 11.07 1.94 6.86
C VAL A 72 10.84 3.43 6.59
N ALA A 73 9.61 3.82 6.24
CA ALA A 73 9.25 5.21 6.04
C ALA A 73 9.34 6.04 7.34
N ARG A 74 8.99 5.45 8.49
CA ARG A 74 9.13 6.08 9.81
C ARG A 74 10.60 6.31 10.16
N GLU A 75 11.43 5.29 10.01
CA GLU A 75 12.88 5.35 10.28
C GLU A 75 13.56 6.39 9.39
N ALA A 76 13.26 6.42 8.09
CA ALA A 76 13.80 7.41 7.17
C ALA A 76 13.44 8.85 7.58
N ARG A 77 12.19 9.09 7.99
CA ARG A 77 11.74 10.41 8.49
C ARG A 77 12.40 10.79 9.80
N MET A 78 12.59 9.84 10.72
CA MET A 78 13.30 10.07 11.99
C MET A 78 14.77 10.43 11.74
N ALA A 79 15.44 9.71 10.84
CA ALA A 79 16.81 10.00 10.42
C ALA A 79 16.94 11.39 9.77
N GLU A 80 16.03 11.76 8.87
CA GLU A 80 16.01 13.09 8.24
C GLU A 80 15.76 14.21 9.25
N ALA A 81 14.89 13.98 10.24
CA ALA A 81 14.62 14.92 11.32
C ALA A 81 15.75 15.03 12.37
N GLY A 82 16.82 14.23 12.24
CA GLY A 82 17.89 14.15 13.25
C GLY A 82 17.44 13.54 14.58
N ALA A 83 16.26 12.90 14.61
CA ALA A 83 15.71 12.24 15.78
C ALA A 83 16.19 10.79 15.82
N PHE A 84 17.21 10.51 16.63
CA PHE A 84 17.62 9.13 16.91
C PHE A 84 16.73 8.53 18.01
N ASP A 85 15.94 7.52 17.66
CA ASP A 85 15.20 6.70 18.62
C ASP A 85 16.00 5.42 18.90
N PRO A 86 16.56 5.22 20.12
CA PRO A 86 17.33 4.03 20.46
C PRO A 86 16.48 2.76 20.60
N GLY A 87 15.14 2.83 20.46
CA GLY A 87 14.27 1.67 20.43
C GLY A 87 14.18 0.90 21.75
N LEU A 88 14.10 1.63 22.87
CA LEU A 88 13.92 1.09 24.23
C LEU A 88 12.52 0.48 24.44
#